data_AF-A0A640V176-F1
#
_entry.id   AF-A0A640V176-F1
#
_cell.length_a   1.000
_cell.length_b   1.000
_cell.length_c   1.000
_cell.angle_alpha   90.00
_cell.angle_beta   90.00
_cell.angle_gamma   90.00
#
_symmetry.space_group_name_H-M   'P 1'
#
loop_
_entity.id
_entity.type
_entity.pdbx_description
1 polymer ?
#
loop_
_entity_poly.entity_id
_entity_poly.type
_entity_poly.pdbx_seq_one_letter_code
_entity_poly.pdbx_strand_id
1 'polypeptide(L)'
;MDTGDVLARFAREPRQEATVVVVTSALRASVEDSGDHMAGLSRVRQSLAAIGHRLEAAWSSSYYGKDLVLVRAGKHAVPACLSMEPPAGGSDSGVRHGWAFDFVSLSGSGDERREGLLRACYAISMAARLRRDRPDLRPCRTADVLLRVPGLLSPERGASLLAGVLVRPLGGADEGSGARPGEDPRFPGVPSADAWDVFAQRPPQRGLYAVSDVHDIEWGTLDRESGERVTEGSAHELLPLSTAWLDGSLPVADVLDRAYRLRVRRESLLSRHLRALSDAVAAGGRLFATLGDGLSGVVSDAALMRSAMVTANAESAGRMHSGAGVAPMDERGLTAARRRAHFSLHVTKALKGTGHQERFFHAFGNPLGSRAADSVVGFLSALRRAGPGTPGFHHLAHALRWRDWWHLHLPPTAQGHLDRLFASVQESIPGTSAGA
;
A
#
# COMPACT_ATOMS: atom_id res chain seq x y z
N MET A 1 16.66 1.84 -9.04
CA MET A 1 17.47 2.58 -8.04
C MET A 1 16.52 3.28 -7.10
N ASP A 2 16.43 2.81 -5.86
CA ASP A 2 15.99 3.65 -4.75
C ASP A 2 17.20 4.51 -4.37
N THR A 3 17.18 5.80 -4.72
CA THR A 3 18.34 6.71 -4.64
C THR A 3 18.63 7.18 -3.20
N GLY A 4 18.04 6.52 -2.19
CA GLY A 4 18.13 6.91 -0.80
C GLY A 4 17.26 8.12 -0.46
N ASP A 5 17.36 8.59 0.80
CA ASP A 5 16.61 9.76 1.29
C ASP A 5 17.16 11.05 0.67
N VAL A 6 16.66 11.38 -0.52
CA VAL A 6 17.07 12.58 -1.28
C VAL A 6 16.75 13.85 -0.52
N LEU A 7 15.68 13.87 0.26
CA LEU A 7 15.30 15.02 1.08
C LEU A 7 16.30 15.26 2.20
N ALA A 8 16.79 14.19 2.85
CA ALA A 8 17.86 14.31 3.85
C ALA A 8 19.16 14.85 3.22
N ARG A 9 19.58 14.30 2.08
CA ARG A 9 20.77 14.78 1.37
C ARG A 9 20.64 16.25 0.96
N PHE A 10 19.48 16.61 0.40
CA PHE A 10 19.17 17.97 0.00
C PHE A 10 19.19 18.94 1.18
N ALA A 11 18.67 18.53 2.34
CA ALA A 11 18.60 19.34 3.55
C ALA A 11 19.96 19.59 4.21
N ARG A 12 20.99 18.77 3.95
CA ARG A 12 22.36 18.99 4.48
C ARG A 12 22.99 20.24 3.91
N GLU A 13 22.67 20.60 2.67
CA GLU A 13 23.13 21.84 2.06
C GLU A 13 22.34 23.04 2.62
N PRO A 14 22.98 24.19 2.92
CA PRO A 14 22.30 25.37 3.45
C PRO A 14 21.53 26.11 2.34
N ARG A 15 20.52 25.46 1.78
CA ARG A 15 19.59 26.04 0.80
C ARG A 15 18.50 26.81 1.54
N GLN A 16 18.15 27.99 1.03
CA GLN A 16 17.09 28.84 1.59
C GLN A 16 15.71 28.52 1.02
N GLU A 17 15.66 27.98 -0.20
CA GLU A 17 14.41 27.71 -0.92
C GLU A 17 14.54 26.44 -1.77
N ALA A 18 13.43 25.74 -1.95
CA ALA A 18 13.32 24.60 -2.85
C ALA A 18 11.99 24.63 -3.60
N THR A 19 12.00 24.10 -4.82
CA THR A 19 10.79 23.68 -5.51
C THR A 19 10.65 22.17 -5.33
N VAL A 20 9.48 21.75 -4.86
CA VAL A 20 9.16 20.34 -4.64
C VAL A 20 7.97 19.97 -5.50
N VAL A 21 8.08 18.87 -6.24
CA VAL A 21 7.00 18.27 -7.02
C VAL A 21 6.79 16.85 -6.51
N VAL A 22 5.55 16.48 -6.27
CA VAL A 22 5.18 15.07 -5.99
C VAL A 22 4.33 14.57 -7.13
N VAL A 23 4.72 13.42 -7.68
CA VAL A 23 3.94 12.66 -8.66
C VAL A 23 3.46 11.39 -7.99
N THR A 24 2.14 11.22 -7.91
CA THR A 24 1.51 10.01 -7.39
C THR A 24 0.90 9.20 -8.52
N SER A 25 0.85 7.89 -8.34
CA SER A 25 0.29 6.97 -9.32
C SER A 25 -0.67 6.00 -8.66
N ALA A 26 -1.72 5.63 -9.38
CA ALA A 26 -2.58 4.50 -9.05
C ALA A 26 -2.83 3.66 -10.30
N LEU A 27 -3.16 2.39 -10.10
CA LEU A 27 -3.68 1.58 -11.19
C LEU A 27 -5.07 2.12 -11.58
N ARG A 28 -5.41 2.03 -12.86
CA ARG A 28 -6.80 2.21 -13.29
C ARG A 28 -7.60 1.00 -12.82
N ALA A 29 -8.87 1.20 -12.49
CA ALA A 29 -9.79 0.12 -12.08
C ALA A 29 -9.72 -1.09 -13.03
N SER A 30 -9.69 -0.83 -14.34
CA SER A 30 -9.56 -1.87 -15.38
C SER A 30 -8.31 -2.76 -15.30
N VAL A 31 -7.24 -2.32 -14.62
CA VAL A 31 -6.02 -3.11 -14.38
C VAL A 31 -6.02 -3.74 -12.99
N GLU A 32 -6.64 -3.13 -11.99
CA GLU A 32 -6.95 -3.82 -10.73
C GLU A 32 -7.86 -5.02 -10.98
N ASP A 33 -8.79 -4.89 -11.93
CA ASP A 33 -9.66 -5.95 -12.42
C ASP A 33 -8.90 -7.09 -13.12
N SER A 34 -7.77 -6.78 -13.78
CA SER A 34 -6.91 -7.78 -14.45
C SER A 34 -6.25 -8.76 -13.48
N GLY A 35 -6.16 -8.39 -12.19
CA GLY A 35 -5.88 -9.35 -11.13
C GLY A 35 -4.45 -9.75 -10.87
N ASP A 36 -3.51 -9.24 -11.65
CA ASP A 36 -2.09 -9.39 -11.37
C ASP A 36 -1.60 -8.12 -10.65
N HIS A 37 -1.81 -8.09 -9.33
CA HIS A 37 -1.41 -6.97 -8.48
C HIS A 37 0.09 -6.68 -8.56
N MET A 38 0.93 -7.71 -8.72
CA MET A 38 2.38 -7.55 -8.82
C MET A 38 2.80 -6.97 -10.17
N ALA A 39 2.20 -7.42 -11.27
CA ALA A 39 2.41 -6.78 -12.57
C ALA A 39 1.89 -5.34 -12.57
N GLY A 40 0.76 -5.07 -11.92
CA GLY A 40 0.23 -3.72 -11.74
C GLY A 40 1.19 -2.81 -10.98
N LEU A 41 1.65 -3.22 -9.80
CA LEU A 41 2.65 -2.46 -9.02
C LEU A 41 3.96 -2.26 -9.79
N SER A 42 4.39 -3.26 -10.57
CA SER A 42 5.57 -3.15 -11.44
C SER A 42 5.39 -2.10 -12.53
N ARG A 43 4.22 -2.03 -13.18
CA ARG A 43 3.90 -0.98 -14.17
C ARG A 43 3.90 0.41 -13.54
N VAL A 44 3.34 0.55 -12.33
CA VAL A 44 3.37 1.82 -11.58
C VAL A 44 4.82 2.24 -11.31
N ARG A 45 5.67 1.32 -10.83
CA ARG A 45 7.09 1.58 -10.56
C ARG A 45 7.84 1.97 -11.84
N GLN A 46 7.65 1.23 -12.93
CA GLN A 46 8.28 1.52 -14.22
C GLN A 46 7.84 2.87 -14.78
N SER A 47 6.57 3.22 -14.65
CA SER A 47 6.07 4.52 -15.11
C SER A 47 6.67 5.68 -14.31
N LEU A 48 6.69 5.58 -12.97
CA LEU A 48 7.34 6.60 -12.13
C LEU A 48 8.87 6.65 -12.39
N ALA A 49 9.53 5.51 -12.61
CA ALA A 49 10.93 5.42 -13.04
C ALA A 49 11.21 6.15 -14.35
N ALA A 50 10.35 5.98 -15.35
CA ALA A 50 10.47 6.69 -16.60
C ALA A 50 10.32 8.21 -16.41
N ILE A 51 9.41 8.66 -15.52
CA ILE A 51 9.26 10.10 -15.21
C ILE A 51 10.50 10.64 -14.51
N GLY A 52 10.99 9.96 -13.48
CA GLY A 52 12.19 10.36 -12.73
C GLY A 52 13.42 10.45 -13.61
N HIS A 53 13.69 9.42 -14.43
CA HIS A 53 14.86 9.36 -15.29
C HIS A 53 14.89 10.49 -16.34
N ARG A 54 13.74 10.86 -16.89
CA ARG A 54 13.64 11.99 -17.84
C ARG A 54 13.99 13.35 -17.21
N LEU A 55 13.90 13.46 -15.88
CA LEU A 55 14.03 14.71 -15.13
C LEU A 55 15.32 14.79 -14.29
N GLU A 56 16.04 13.68 -14.15
CA GLU A 56 17.18 13.49 -13.26
C GLU A 56 18.33 14.49 -13.50
N ALA A 57 18.50 14.96 -14.73
CA ALA A 57 19.54 15.95 -15.08
C ALA A 57 19.31 17.33 -14.43
N ALA A 58 18.06 17.68 -14.09
CA ALA A 58 17.70 18.99 -13.54
C ALA A 58 17.05 18.91 -12.15
N TRP A 59 16.59 17.73 -11.74
CA TRP A 59 15.85 17.49 -10.51
C TRP A 59 16.45 16.30 -9.75
N SER A 60 16.58 16.44 -8.45
CA SER A 60 16.89 15.29 -7.60
C SER A 60 15.60 14.51 -7.36
N SER A 61 15.56 13.25 -7.80
CA SER A 61 14.38 12.38 -7.66
C SER A 61 14.58 11.30 -6.59
N SER A 62 13.52 10.90 -5.88
CA SER A 62 13.50 9.66 -5.09
C SER A 62 12.07 9.14 -4.85
N TYR A 63 11.95 7.87 -4.47
CA TYR A 63 10.68 7.17 -4.26
C TYR A 63 10.31 7.13 -2.79
N TYR A 64 9.08 7.54 -2.50
CA TYR A 64 8.51 7.57 -1.15
C TYR A 64 7.23 6.73 -1.20
N GLY A 65 7.38 5.40 -1.20
CA GLY A 65 6.28 4.46 -1.41
C GLY A 65 5.77 4.50 -2.86
N LYS A 66 4.50 4.91 -3.06
CA LYS A 66 3.87 5.04 -4.40
C LYS A 66 4.00 6.44 -5.00
N ASP A 67 4.76 7.32 -4.33
CA ASP A 67 4.95 8.70 -4.72
C ASP A 67 6.40 8.90 -5.17
N LEU A 68 6.58 9.58 -6.31
CA LEU A 68 7.87 10.08 -6.79
C LEU A 68 8.00 11.53 -6.33
N VAL A 69 9.05 11.82 -5.57
CA VAL A 69 9.39 13.17 -5.12
C VAL A 69 10.52 13.71 -5.99
N LEU A 70 10.33 14.91 -6.53
CA LEU A 70 11.32 15.66 -7.28
C LEU A 70 11.61 16.95 -6.52
N VAL A 71 12.88 17.21 -6.22
CA VAL A 71 13.31 18.42 -5.50
C VAL A 71 14.42 19.15 -6.26
N ARG A 72 14.35 20.48 -6.27
CA ARG A 72 15.34 21.37 -6.90
C ARG A 72 15.54 22.63 -6.06
N ALA A 73 16.78 23.07 -5.90
CA ALA A 73 17.11 24.27 -5.14
C ALA A 73 16.67 25.56 -5.85
N GLY A 74 16.02 26.46 -5.12
CA GLY A 74 15.43 27.70 -5.63
C GLY A 74 13.99 27.54 -6.13
N LYS A 75 13.41 28.65 -6.61
CA LYS A 75 12.07 28.69 -7.22
C LYS A 75 12.15 28.44 -8.72
N HIS A 76 11.53 27.36 -9.17
CA HIS A 76 11.55 26.93 -10.57
C HIS A 76 10.14 26.69 -11.09
N ALA A 77 9.94 26.94 -12.39
CA ALA A 77 8.76 26.44 -13.06
C ALA A 77 8.73 24.90 -13.04
N VAL A 78 7.52 24.34 -12.97
CA VAL A 78 7.33 22.89 -13.07
C VAL A 78 7.79 22.40 -14.44
N PRO A 79 8.41 21.20 -14.54
CA PRO A 79 8.81 20.63 -15.83
C PRO A 79 7.63 20.58 -16.83
N ALA A 80 7.83 21.10 -18.03
CA ALA A 80 6.79 21.16 -19.07
C ALA A 80 6.24 19.77 -19.45
N CYS A 81 7.04 18.72 -19.33
CA CYS A 81 6.61 17.35 -19.58
C CYS A 81 5.61 16.81 -18.54
N LEU A 82 5.49 17.44 -17.36
CA LEU A 82 4.42 17.17 -16.38
C LEU A 82 3.18 18.03 -16.67
N SER A 83 3.36 19.18 -17.32
CA SER A 83 2.27 20.06 -17.77
C SER A 83 1.47 19.49 -18.95
N MET A 84 2.04 18.52 -19.67
CA MET A 84 1.33 17.74 -20.67
C MET A 84 0.35 16.80 -19.96
N GLU A 85 -0.94 16.98 -20.22
CA GLU A 85 -2.00 16.09 -19.72
C GLU A 85 -1.62 14.63 -19.99
N PRO A 86 -2.00 13.68 -19.11
CA PRO A 86 -1.87 12.26 -19.47
C PRO A 86 -2.55 12.08 -20.83
N PRO A 87 -1.88 11.44 -21.81
CA PRO A 87 -2.30 11.52 -23.21
C PRO A 87 -3.80 11.27 -23.33
N ALA A 88 -4.52 12.28 -23.79
CA ALA A 88 -5.91 12.18 -24.20
C ALA A 88 -5.94 11.35 -25.49
N GLY A 89 -5.77 10.04 -25.36
CA GLY A 89 -5.68 9.13 -26.50
C GLY A 89 -4.66 8.02 -26.26
N GLY A 90 -5.16 6.81 -26.02
CA GLY A 90 -4.36 5.61 -25.88
C GLY A 90 -4.83 4.75 -24.72
N SER A 91 -5.58 3.70 -25.02
CA SER A 91 -6.22 2.74 -24.12
C SER A 91 -5.27 1.89 -23.25
N ASP A 92 -3.95 2.10 -23.28
CA ASP A 92 -3.01 1.02 -22.95
C ASP A 92 -2.08 1.24 -21.75
N SER A 93 -2.06 2.40 -21.08
CA SER A 93 -1.08 2.59 -19.99
C SER A 93 -1.45 1.96 -18.65
N GLY A 94 -2.73 1.64 -18.41
CA GLY A 94 -3.18 0.96 -17.19
C GLY A 94 -2.96 1.70 -15.86
N VAL A 95 -2.29 2.86 -15.89
CA VAL A 95 -1.86 3.66 -14.74
C VAL A 95 -2.41 5.08 -14.91
N ARG A 96 -2.87 5.67 -13.81
CA ARG A 96 -3.27 7.08 -13.72
C ARG A 96 -2.26 7.84 -12.87
N HIS A 97 -1.89 9.02 -13.33
CA HIS A 97 -0.93 9.90 -12.66
C HIS A 97 -1.63 11.18 -12.20
N GLY A 98 -1.23 11.67 -11.04
CA GLY A 98 -1.51 13.04 -10.60
C GLY A 98 -0.26 13.64 -10.02
N TRP A 99 -0.15 14.97 -10.07
CA TRP A 99 1.00 15.67 -9.53
C TRP A 99 0.59 16.99 -8.92
N ALA A 100 1.38 17.51 -8.02
CA ALA A 100 1.25 18.87 -7.50
C ALA A 100 2.65 19.38 -7.15
N PHE A 101 2.76 20.67 -6.90
CA PHE A 101 4.03 21.28 -6.50
C PHE A 101 3.85 22.37 -5.46
N ASP A 102 4.94 22.74 -4.79
CA ASP A 102 5.02 23.99 -4.04
C ASP A 102 6.45 24.54 -3.97
N PHE A 103 6.56 25.79 -3.53
CA PHE A 103 7.79 26.44 -3.15
C PHE A 103 7.95 26.36 -1.64
N VAL A 104 9.03 25.75 -1.18
CA VAL A 104 9.31 25.48 0.22
C VAL A 104 10.44 26.39 0.67
N SER A 105 10.18 27.23 1.67
CA SER A 105 11.22 27.96 2.39
C SER A 105 11.91 27.03 3.38
N LEU A 106 13.23 27.04 3.38
CA LEU A 106 14.07 26.17 4.20
C LEU A 106 14.90 27.03 5.15
N SER A 107 14.68 26.84 6.44
CA SER A 107 15.37 27.55 7.51
C SER A 107 15.80 26.59 8.60
N GLY A 108 16.72 27.03 9.46
CA GLY A 108 17.22 26.22 10.58
C GLY A 108 18.33 25.24 10.18
N SER A 109 18.58 24.28 11.06
CA SER A 109 19.51 23.16 10.94
C SER A 109 19.12 22.18 9.81
N GLY A 110 20.02 21.24 9.50
CA GLY A 110 19.75 20.20 8.50
C GLY A 110 18.51 19.35 8.81
N ASP A 111 18.28 19.02 10.08
CA ASP A 111 17.11 18.23 10.50
C ASP A 111 15.81 19.03 10.40
N GLU A 112 15.83 20.31 10.80
CA GLU A 112 14.66 21.20 10.64
C GLU A 112 14.30 21.39 9.17
N ARG A 113 15.30 21.55 8.29
CA ARG A 113 15.09 21.63 6.83
C ARG A 113 14.52 20.33 6.27
N ARG A 114 15.03 19.17 6.71
CA ARG A 114 14.53 17.86 6.29
C ARG A 114 13.07 17.65 6.72
N GLU A 115 12.75 17.99 7.96
CA GLU A 115 11.39 17.89 8.51
C GLU A 115 10.43 18.85 7.80
N GLY A 116 10.87 20.07 7.49
CA GLY A 116 10.12 21.02 6.65
C GLY A 116 9.82 20.48 5.26
N LEU A 117 10.80 19.84 4.61
CA LEU A 117 10.61 19.17 3.31
C LEU A 117 9.63 18.00 3.38
N LEU A 118 9.70 17.17 4.43
CA LEU A 118 8.78 16.04 4.60
C LEU A 118 7.33 16.51 4.81
N ARG A 119 7.13 17.55 5.62
CA ARG A 119 5.81 18.19 5.83
C ARG A 119 5.25 18.75 4.53
N ALA A 120 6.08 19.45 3.76
CA ALA A 120 5.69 19.94 2.44
C ALA A 120 5.34 18.78 1.49
N CYS A 121 6.17 17.73 1.42
CA CYS A 121 5.91 16.56 0.58
C CYS A 121 4.58 15.87 0.92
N TYR A 122 4.24 15.78 2.21
CA TYR A 122 2.95 15.23 2.64
C TYR A 122 1.76 16.05 2.09
N ALA A 123 1.80 17.37 2.24
CA ALA A 123 0.77 18.26 1.67
C ALA A 123 0.70 18.18 0.14
N ILE A 124 1.86 18.20 -0.54
CA ILE A 124 1.96 18.12 -2.00
C ILE A 124 1.45 16.76 -2.49
N SER A 125 1.74 15.65 -1.79
CA SER A 125 1.23 14.32 -2.11
C SER A 125 -0.30 14.27 -2.05
N MET A 126 -0.93 14.87 -1.05
CA MET A 126 -2.39 14.94 -0.97
C MET A 126 -2.98 15.73 -2.14
N ALA A 127 -2.41 16.90 -2.46
CA ALA A 127 -2.84 17.65 -3.64
C ALA A 127 -2.66 16.83 -4.94
N ALA A 128 -1.53 16.12 -5.08
CA ALA A 128 -1.26 15.25 -6.22
C ALA A 128 -2.28 14.11 -6.33
N ARG A 129 -2.70 13.49 -5.21
CA ARG A 129 -3.73 12.43 -5.17
C ARG A 129 -5.09 12.96 -5.55
N LEU A 130 -5.48 14.11 -5.00
CA LEU A 130 -6.72 14.74 -5.39
C LEU A 130 -6.73 15.03 -6.89
N ARG A 131 -5.64 15.55 -7.45
CA ARG A 131 -5.50 15.79 -8.89
C ARG A 131 -5.44 14.50 -9.73
N ARG A 132 -4.91 13.40 -9.20
CA ARG A 132 -4.96 12.09 -9.86
C ARG A 132 -6.41 11.64 -10.06
N ASP A 133 -7.25 11.88 -9.06
CA ASP A 133 -8.64 11.45 -9.05
C ASP A 133 -9.59 12.51 -9.66
N ARG A 134 -9.13 13.78 -9.73
CA ARG A 134 -9.80 14.95 -10.30
C ARG A 134 -8.81 15.77 -11.15
N PRO A 135 -8.47 15.30 -12.36
CA PRO A 135 -7.45 15.92 -13.21
C PRO A 135 -7.81 17.33 -13.70
N ASP A 136 -9.10 17.67 -13.65
CA ASP A 136 -9.67 18.99 -13.96
C ASP A 136 -9.26 20.09 -12.97
N LEU A 137 -8.75 19.73 -11.78
CA LEU A 137 -8.31 20.70 -10.79
C LEU A 137 -7.05 21.45 -11.25
N ARG A 138 -7.24 22.73 -11.55
CA ARG A 138 -6.20 23.75 -11.78
C ARG A 138 -6.46 24.97 -10.90
N PRO A 139 -5.41 25.72 -10.48
CA PRO A 139 -3.98 25.51 -10.75
C PRO A 139 -3.37 24.32 -9.99
N CYS A 140 -2.11 23.97 -10.29
CA CYS A 140 -1.46 22.75 -9.79
C CYS A 140 -0.67 22.95 -8.48
N ARG A 141 -0.70 24.15 -7.92
CA ARG A 141 0.01 24.48 -6.68
C ARG A 141 -0.76 23.92 -5.50
N THR A 142 -0.02 23.37 -4.53
CA THR A 142 -0.58 22.58 -3.42
C THR A 142 -1.63 23.34 -2.63
N ALA A 143 -1.34 24.56 -2.18
CA ALA A 143 -2.30 25.38 -1.45
C ALA A 143 -3.61 25.59 -2.23
N ASP A 144 -3.52 25.94 -3.50
CA ASP A 144 -4.69 26.19 -4.34
C ASP A 144 -5.56 24.95 -4.53
N VAL A 145 -4.94 23.77 -4.66
CA VAL A 145 -5.65 22.49 -4.78
C VAL A 145 -6.35 22.14 -3.47
N LEU A 146 -5.65 22.24 -2.34
CA LEU A 146 -6.18 21.87 -1.03
C LEU A 146 -7.29 22.82 -0.55
N LEU A 147 -7.26 24.10 -0.94
CA LEU A 147 -8.34 25.06 -0.67
C LEU A 147 -9.68 24.68 -1.32
N ARG A 148 -9.67 23.82 -2.35
CA ARG A 148 -10.89 23.38 -3.04
C ARG A 148 -11.55 22.18 -2.36
N VAL A 149 -10.84 21.48 -1.47
CA VAL A 149 -11.30 20.22 -0.86
C VAL A 149 -12.64 20.34 -0.11
N PRO A 150 -12.89 21.37 0.72
CA PRO A 150 -14.18 21.57 1.39
C PRO A 150 -15.41 21.50 0.47
N GLY A 151 -15.29 21.96 -0.77
CA GLY A 151 -16.39 21.93 -1.75
C GLY A 151 -16.45 20.67 -2.62
N LEU A 152 -15.57 19.69 -2.40
CA LEU A 152 -15.39 18.55 -3.31
C LEU A 152 -15.56 17.18 -2.65
N LEU A 153 -15.25 17.05 -1.36
CA LEU A 153 -15.19 15.78 -0.66
C LEU A 153 -16.18 15.72 0.50
N SER A 154 -16.67 14.51 0.80
CA SER A 154 -17.32 14.23 2.09
C SER A 154 -16.27 14.09 3.20
N PRO A 155 -16.65 14.16 4.49
CA PRO A 155 -15.74 13.92 5.61
C PRO A 155 -14.97 12.61 5.52
N GLU A 156 -15.61 11.54 5.05
CA GLU A 156 -14.96 10.25 4.91
C GLU A 156 -13.88 10.29 3.83
N ARG A 157 -14.18 10.89 2.68
CA ARG A 157 -13.22 11.04 1.58
C ARG A 157 -12.08 12.00 1.94
N GLY A 158 -12.38 13.05 2.70
CA GLY A 158 -11.37 13.96 3.24
C GLY A 158 -10.45 13.25 4.24
N ALA A 159 -11.00 12.42 5.13
CA ALA A 159 -10.20 11.63 6.06
C ALA A 159 -9.33 10.58 5.37
N SER A 160 -9.85 9.92 4.33
CA SER A 160 -9.09 9.06 3.41
C SER A 160 -7.94 9.80 2.72
N LEU A 161 -8.19 11.04 2.27
CA LEU A 161 -7.14 11.87 1.67
C LEU A 161 -6.05 12.22 2.70
N LEU A 162 -6.45 12.62 3.91
CA LEU A 162 -5.54 12.92 5.02
C LEU A 162 -4.76 11.67 5.47
N ALA A 163 -5.33 10.47 5.38
CA ALA A 163 -4.66 9.21 5.73
C ALA A 163 -3.51 8.83 4.77
N GLY A 164 -3.23 9.65 3.75
CA GLY A 164 -2.30 9.43 2.64
C GLY A 164 -0.97 8.71 2.94
N VAL A 165 -0.37 8.18 1.87
CA VAL A 165 0.75 7.21 1.88
C VAL A 165 2.07 7.87 1.47
N LEU A 166 2.34 9.12 1.87
CA LEU A 166 3.73 9.56 1.81
C LEU A 166 4.45 8.79 2.93
N VAL A 167 5.33 7.87 2.55
CA VAL A 167 6.12 7.10 3.52
C VAL A 167 7.41 7.85 3.79
N ARG A 168 7.61 8.32 5.03
CA ARG A 168 8.88 8.93 5.46
C ARG A 168 10.03 7.91 5.28
N PRO A 169 11.12 8.24 4.58
CA PRO A 169 12.34 7.50 4.69
C PRO A 169 12.93 7.88 6.04
N LEU A 170 13.05 6.90 6.91
CA LEU A 170 13.82 6.99 8.14
C LEU A 170 15.29 6.77 7.74
N GLY A 171 15.85 7.74 7.00
CA GLY A 171 17.22 7.67 6.45
C GLY A 171 18.30 7.43 7.52
N GLY A 172 19.35 6.69 7.14
CA GLY A 172 20.47 6.25 7.98
C GLY A 172 21.69 7.19 8.05
N ALA A 173 22.34 7.09 9.22
CA ALA A 173 23.64 7.61 9.70
C ALA A 173 23.79 9.16 9.75
N ASP A 174 24.09 9.81 10.87
CA ASP A 174 24.83 9.41 12.08
C ASP A 174 23.97 9.56 13.36
N GLU A 175 24.22 8.73 14.37
CA GLU A 175 23.60 8.83 15.72
C GLU A 175 22.06 8.61 15.82
N GLY A 176 21.61 7.40 15.44
CA GLY A 176 20.40 6.78 16.01
C GLY A 176 19.15 6.75 15.11
N SER A 177 18.53 5.56 15.04
CA SER A 177 17.20 5.23 14.49
C SER A 177 16.97 5.16 12.97
N GLY A 178 17.94 5.49 12.12
CA GLY A 178 17.80 5.37 10.66
C GLY A 178 18.10 3.98 10.08
N ALA A 179 17.57 3.71 8.88
CA ALA A 179 17.78 2.46 8.13
C ALA A 179 19.25 2.29 7.71
N ARG A 180 19.83 1.11 7.98
CA ARG A 180 21.22 0.76 7.65
C ARG A 180 21.38 0.37 6.17
N PRO A 181 22.61 0.28 5.63
CA PRO A 181 22.83 -0.27 4.30
C PRO A 181 22.17 -1.65 4.14
N GLY A 182 21.33 -1.80 3.11
CA GLY A 182 20.58 -3.03 2.83
C GLY A 182 19.24 -3.15 3.55
N GLU A 183 18.88 -2.21 4.43
CA GLU A 183 17.54 -2.07 5.00
C GLU A 183 16.64 -1.22 4.11
N ASP A 184 15.33 -1.40 4.23
CA ASP A 184 14.35 -0.56 3.57
C ASP A 184 14.40 0.84 4.20
N PRO A 185 14.58 1.92 3.41
CA PRO A 185 14.69 3.26 3.96
C PRO A 185 13.42 3.70 4.68
N ARG A 186 12.26 3.07 4.43
CA ARG A 186 11.00 3.33 5.12
C ARG A 186 10.89 2.62 6.47
N PHE A 187 11.59 1.50 6.63
CA PHE A 187 11.41 0.58 7.75
C PHE A 187 12.78 0.14 8.30
N PRO A 188 13.41 0.96 9.19
CA PRO A 188 14.66 0.60 9.84
C PRO A 188 14.59 -0.76 10.54
N GLY A 189 15.63 -1.58 10.35
CA GLY A 189 15.69 -2.96 10.81
C GLY A 189 15.02 -3.99 9.89
N VAL A 190 14.34 -3.57 8.82
CA VAL A 190 13.72 -4.48 7.84
C VAL A 190 14.59 -4.54 6.58
N PRO A 191 14.99 -5.73 6.08
CA PRO A 191 15.71 -5.84 4.81
C PRO A 191 14.94 -5.22 3.63
N SER A 192 15.64 -4.56 2.71
CA SER A 192 15.00 -3.82 1.61
C SER A 192 14.33 -4.72 0.57
N ALA A 193 13.30 -4.19 -0.11
CA ALA A 193 12.67 -4.86 -1.25
C ALA A 193 13.66 -5.12 -2.40
N ASP A 194 14.68 -4.28 -2.59
CA ASP A 194 15.68 -4.48 -3.64
C ASP A 194 16.68 -5.60 -3.28
N ALA A 195 16.94 -5.84 -1.99
CA ALA A 195 17.77 -6.95 -1.53
C ALA A 195 17.11 -8.33 -1.79
N TRP A 196 15.78 -8.36 -1.91
CA TRP A 196 15.05 -9.57 -2.27
C TRP A 196 15.43 -10.10 -3.66
N ASP A 197 15.61 -9.22 -4.65
CA ASP A 197 15.94 -9.65 -6.01
C ASP A 197 17.30 -10.34 -6.06
N VAL A 198 18.29 -9.80 -5.33
CA VAL A 198 19.62 -10.41 -5.19
C VAL A 198 19.54 -11.75 -4.46
N PHE A 199 18.73 -11.84 -3.41
CA PHE A 199 18.51 -13.08 -2.66
C PHE A 199 17.82 -14.16 -3.53
N ALA A 200 16.80 -13.77 -4.30
CA ALA A 200 16.03 -14.66 -5.16
C ALA A 200 16.85 -15.21 -6.33
N GLN A 201 17.91 -14.51 -6.77
CA GLN A 201 18.80 -14.94 -7.86
C GLN A 201 19.85 -15.97 -7.44
N ARG A 202 19.96 -16.32 -6.15
CA ARG A 202 20.96 -17.28 -5.62
C ARG A 202 20.30 -18.60 -5.17
N PRO A 203 19.92 -19.49 -6.10
CA PRO A 203 19.33 -20.78 -5.76
C PRO A 203 20.36 -21.75 -5.13
N PRO A 204 19.91 -22.81 -4.43
CA PRO A 204 18.51 -23.12 -4.14
C PRO A 204 18.00 -22.37 -2.91
N GLN A 205 16.83 -21.72 -3.02
CA GLN A 205 16.07 -21.37 -1.83
C GLN A 205 15.23 -22.59 -1.40
N ARG A 206 15.15 -22.86 -0.10
CA ARG A 206 14.44 -24.01 0.49
C ARG A 206 13.53 -23.53 1.63
N GLY A 207 12.48 -24.28 1.93
CA GLY A 207 11.51 -23.96 2.98
C GLY A 207 10.17 -23.49 2.41
N LEU A 208 9.55 -22.49 3.05
CA LEU A 208 8.32 -21.87 2.60
C LEU A 208 8.58 -20.46 2.09
N TYR A 209 7.99 -20.12 0.95
CA TYR A 209 7.83 -18.72 0.57
C TYR A 209 6.67 -18.12 1.37
N ALA A 210 6.92 -16.97 2.00
CA ALA A 210 5.96 -16.25 2.82
C ALA A 210 5.71 -14.85 2.26
N VAL A 211 4.45 -14.42 2.34
CA VAL A 211 4.04 -13.05 2.05
C VAL A 211 3.06 -12.59 3.11
N SER A 212 3.33 -11.44 3.72
CA SER A 212 2.47 -10.80 4.71
C SER A 212 1.96 -9.45 4.21
N ASP A 213 0.86 -9.01 4.82
CA ASP A 213 0.29 -7.69 4.60
C ASP A 213 -0.34 -7.19 5.89
N VAL A 214 -0.18 -5.90 6.21
CA VAL A 214 -0.91 -5.24 7.29
C VAL A 214 -2.25 -4.78 6.72
N HIS A 215 -3.32 -5.40 7.19
CA HIS A 215 -4.63 -5.29 6.58
C HIS A 215 -5.34 -3.96 6.90
N ASP A 216 -5.91 -3.31 5.87
CA ASP A 216 -6.78 -2.10 5.88
C ASP A 216 -6.51 -1.14 7.06
N ILE A 217 -5.35 -0.50 6.98
CA ILE A 217 -4.91 0.54 7.91
C ILE A 217 -5.79 1.78 7.79
N GLU A 218 -6.51 1.97 6.69
CA GLU A 218 -7.24 3.21 6.41
C GLU A 218 -8.51 3.29 7.26
N TRP A 219 -9.45 2.38 7.08
CA TRP A 219 -10.71 2.39 7.83
C TRP A 219 -10.70 1.51 9.07
N GLY A 220 -9.62 0.75 9.27
CA GLY A 220 -9.52 -0.23 10.33
C GLY A 220 -10.35 -1.47 10.01
N THR A 221 -10.24 -2.46 10.88
CA THR A 221 -10.95 -3.73 10.73
C THR A 221 -12.14 -3.74 11.67
N LEU A 222 -13.33 -3.99 11.13
CA LEU A 222 -14.50 -4.34 11.92
C LEU A 222 -14.61 -5.86 12.04
N ASP A 223 -15.02 -6.32 13.22
CA ASP A 223 -15.47 -7.67 13.42
C ASP A 223 -16.80 -7.85 12.67
N ARG A 224 -16.91 -8.94 11.92
CA ARG A 224 -18.06 -9.19 11.04
C ARG A 224 -19.27 -9.71 11.80
N GLU A 225 -19.09 -10.26 12.99
CA GLU A 225 -20.17 -10.81 13.80
C GLU A 225 -20.72 -9.74 14.75
N SER A 226 -19.85 -9.04 15.48
CA SER A 226 -20.28 -8.01 16.44
C SER A 226 -20.40 -6.61 15.83
N GLY A 227 -19.78 -6.36 14.68
CA GLY A 227 -19.64 -5.00 14.11
C GLY A 227 -18.65 -4.12 14.87
N GLU A 228 -18.05 -4.62 15.95
CA GLU A 228 -17.10 -3.88 16.77
C GLU A 228 -15.76 -3.70 16.07
N ARG A 229 -15.01 -2.70 16.49
CA ARG A 229 -13.72 -2.39 15.87
C ARG A 229 -12.62 -3.28 16.43
N VAL A 230 -12.02 -4.10 15.57
CA VAL A 230 -10.87 -4.97 15.88
C VAL A 230 -9.54 -4.22 15.73
N THR A 231 -9.46 -3.29 14.78
CA THR A 231 -8.29 -2.40 14.67
C THR A 231 -8.69 -0.96 14.39
N GLU A 232 -7.91 -0.06 14.96
CA GLU A 232 -7.96 1.36 14.66
C GLU A 232 -7.61 1.61 13.18
N GLY A 233 -8.42 2.45 12.52
CA GLY A 233 -8.16 2.91 11.15
C GLY A 233 -7.63 4.33 11.14
N SER A 234 -6.58 4.60 10.36
CA SER A 234 -5.95 5.90 10.19
C SER A 234 -6.91 6.96 9.66
N ALA A 235 -7.72 6.67 8.63
CA ALA A 235 -8.76 7.58 8.16
C ALA A 235 -9.87 7.74 9.20
N HIS A 236 -10.23 6.68 9.93
CA HIS A 236 -11.20 6.82 11.01
C HIS A 236 -10.71 7.77 12.12
N GLU A 237 -9.43 7.69 12.52
CA GLU A 237 -8.82 8.65 13.47
C GLU A 237 -8.80 10.09 12.93
N LEU A 238 -8.76 10.25 11.61
CA LEU A 238 -8.73 11.54 10.93
C LEU A 238 -10.12 12.10 10.63
N LEU A 239 -11.21 11.35 10.86
CA LEU A 239 -12.58 11.81 10.60
C LEU A 239 -12.90 13.14 11.32
N PRO A 240 -12.66 13.31 12.63
CA PRO A 240 -12.96 14.57 13.30
C PRO A 240 -12.17 15.75 12.71
N LEU A 241 -10.92 15.49 12.33
CA LEU A 241 -10.05 16.48 11.73
C LEU A 241 -10.51 16.85 10.32
N SER A 242 -10.95 15.88 9.54
CA SER A 242 -11.54 16.12 8.22
C SER A 242 -12.86 16.88 8.33
N THR A 243 -13.74 16.55 9.27
CA THR A 243 -14.99 17.30 9.48
C THR A 243 -14.70 18.76 9.76
N ALA A 244 -13.80 19.03 10.71
CA ALA A 244 -13.41 20.40 11.08
C ALA A 244 -12.73 21.17 9.93
N TRP A 245 -12.01 20.46 9.05
CA TRP A 245 -11.46 21.06 7.85
C TRP A 245 -12.54 21.46 6.85
N LEU A 246 -13.48 20.55 6.57
CA LEU A 246 -14.48 20.71 5.52
C LEU A 246 -15.59 21.70 5.92
N ASP A 247 -15.90 21.83 7.21
CA ASP A 247 -16.84 22.84 7.72
C ASP A 247 -16.21 24.22 7.95
N GLY A 248 -14.89 24.34 7.76
CA GLY A 248 -14.14 25.58 7.90
C GLY A 248 -13.81 25.98 9.35
N SER A 249 -14.10 25.13 10.34
CA SER A 249 -13.77 25.39 11.74
C SER A 249 -12.27 25.30 12.05
N LEU A 250 -11.49 24.61 11.20
CA LEU A 250 -10.04 24.54 11.32
C LEU A 250 -9.31 24.95 10.03
N PRO A 251 -8.32 25.86 10.09
CA PRO A 251 -7.51 26.23 8.94
C PRO A 251 -6.74 25.04 8.35
N VAL A 252 -6.56 25.03 7.02
CA VAL A 252 -5.85 23.94 6.31
C VAL A 252 -4.45 23.69 6.87
N ALA A 253 -3.71 24.73 7.28
CA ALA A 253 -2.36 24.57 7.84
C ALA A 253 -2.37 23.73 9.13
N ASP A 254 -3.34 23.97 10.03
CA ASP A 254 -3.48 23.24 11.28
C ASP A 254 -3.97 21.81 11.05
N VAL A 255 -4.87 21.63 10.07
CA VAL A 255 -5.31 20.30 9.61
C VAL A 255 -4.12 19.48 9.14
N LEU A 256 -3.30 20.04 8.25
CA LEU A 256 -2.13 19.37 7.68
C LEU A 256 -1.10 19.03 8.76
N ASP A 257 -0.83 19.94 9.69
CA ASP A 257 0.11 19.71 10.79
C ASP A 257 -0.37 18.57 11.72
N ARG A 258 -1.64 18.60 12.15
CA ARG A 258 -2.22 17.55 13.01
C ARG A 258 -2.26 16.19 12.29
N ALA A 259 -2.68 16.18 11.03
CA ALA A 259 -2.74 14.96 10.23
C ALA A 259 -1.35 14.37 10.00
N TYR A 260 -0.35 15.22 9.74
CA TYR A 260 1.04 14.80 9.61
C TYR A 260 1.60 14.18 10.90
N ARG A 261 1.31 14.74 12.08
CA ARG A 261 1.73 14.13 13.36
C ARG A 261 1.10 12.75 13.59
N LEU A 262 -0.20 12.61 13.29
CA LEU A 262 -0.90 11.32 13.37
C LEU A 262 -0.29 10.31 12.41
N ARG A 263 0.04 10.75 11.19
CA ARG A 263 0.73 9.94 10.19
C ARG A 263 2.09 9.45 10.69
N VAL A 264 2.94 10.33 11.24
CA VAL A 264 4.26 9.94 11.79
C VAL A 264 4.13 8.89 12.90
N ARG A 265 3.13 9.03 13.79
CA ARG A 265 2.84 8.03 14.83
C ARG A 265 2.46 6.68 14.21
N ARG A 266 1.62 6.68 13.18
CA ARG A 266 1.19 5.46 12.46
C ARG A 266 2.32 4.79 11.69
N GLU A 267 3.17 5.56 11.03
CA GLU A 267 4.38 5.03 10.37
C GLU A 267 5.33 4.37 11.36
N SER A 268 5.53 5.00 12.51
CA SER A 268 6.37 4.44 13.57
C SER A 268 5.81 3.11 14.09
N LEU A 269 4.48 3.00 14.22
CA LEU A 269 3.82 1.74 14.56
C LEU A 269 4.00 0.68 13.47
N LEU A 270 3.88 1.07 12.19
CA LEU A 270 4.03 0.14 11.06
C LEU A 270 5.47 -0.37 10.99
N SER A 271 6.45 0.52 11.11
CA SER A 271 7.86 0.16 11.10
C SER A 271 8.20 -0.80 12.24
N ARG A 272 7.70 -0.55 13.47
CA ARG A 272 7.90 -1.48 14.59
C ARG A 272 7.24 -2.83 14.34
N HIS A 273 6.00 -2.84 13.84
CA HIS A 273 5.26 -4.06 13.53
C HIS A 273 5.97 -4.92 12.47
N LEU A 274 6.43 -4.31 11.38
CA LEU A 274 7.16 -4.99 10.32
C LEU A 274 8.54 -5.46 10.81
N ARG A 275 9.23 -4.67 11.64
CA ARG A 275 10.48 -5.09 12.26
C ARG A 275 10.28 -6.28 13.19
N ALA A 276 9.27 -6.27 14.05
CA ALA A 276 8.96 -7.38 14.94
C ALA A 276 8.74 -8.68 14.16
N LEU A 277 8.02 -8.60 13.03
CA LEU A 277 7.84 -9.73 12.12
C LEU A 277 9.16 -10.20 11.51
N SER A 278 9.99 -9.28 11.02
CA SER A 278 11.31 -9.57 10.44
C SER A 278 12.27 -10.20 11.46
N ASP A 279 12.34 -9.65 12.67
CA ASP A 279 13.21 -10.13 13.75
C ASP A 279 12.77 -11.53 14.23
N ALA A 280 11.45 -11.75 14.35
CA ALA A 280 10.91 -13.03 14.82
C ALA A 280 11.20 -14.21 13.86
N VAL A 281 11.41 -13.96 12.56
CA VAL A 281 11.78 -15.02 11.61
C VAL A 281 13.29 -15.21 11.45
N ALA A 282 14.13 -14.31 11.97
CA ALA A 282 15.55 -14.22 11.64
C ALA A 282 16.36 -15.49 11.98
N ALA A 283 15.90 -16.29 12.94
CA ALA A 283 16.55 -17.55 13.34
C ALA A 283 16.40 -18.68 12.31
N GLY A 284 15.41 -18.62 11.43
CA GLY A 284 15.10 -19.69 10.47
C GLY A 284 14.65 -19.20 9.10
N GLY A 285 14.79 -17.91 8.82
CA GLY A 285 14.27 -17.30 7.61
C GLY A 285 14.73 -15.88 7.42
N ARG A 286 14.27 -15.28 6.32
CA ARG A 286 14.49 -13.88 6.01
C ARG A 286 13.30 -13.33 5.25
N LEU A 287 12.76 -12.24 5.77
CA LEU A 287 11.71 -11.45 5.15
C LEU A 287 12.28 -10.10 4.71
N PHE A 288 11.73 -9.58 3.62
CA PHE A 288 12.14 -8.33 2.99
C PHE A 288 10.90 -7.46 2.84
N ALA A 289 11.07 -6.14 2.95
CA ALA A 289 9.99 -5.19 2.72
C ALA A 289 9.38 -5.38 1.31
N THR A 290 8.09 -5.10 1.20
CA THR A 290 7.39 -5.02 -0.10
C THR A 290 7.12 -3.56 -0.46
N LEU A 291 6.67 -3.30 -1.68
CA LEU A 291 6.24 -1.95 -2.07
C LEU A 291 4.99 -1.46 -1.31
N GLY A 292 4.28 -2.35 -0.62
CA GLY A 292 3.15 -2.03 0.26
C GLY A 292 3.52 -2.11 1.74
N ASP A 293 2.51 -2.32 2.58
CA ASP A 293 2.61 -2.35 4.04
C ASP A 293 2.80 -3.79 4.54
N GLY A 294 3.74 -4.52 3.94
CA GLY A 294 3.93 -5.96 4.20
C GLY A 294 5.34 -6.44 3.87
N LEU A 295 5.62 -7.70 4.19
CA LEU A 295 6.91 -8.35 3.93
C LEU A 295 6.76 -9.56 3.03
N SER A 296 7.84 -9.94 2.35
CA SER A 296 7.91 -11.21 1.62
C SER A 296 9.29 -11.84 1.72
N GLY A 297 9.37 -13.16 1.66
CA GLY A 297 10.66 -13.83 1.79
C GLY A 297 10.54 -15.34 1.97
N VAL A 298 11.59 -15.94 2.54
CA VAL A 298 11.67 -17.39 2.73
C VAL A 298 11.89 -17.70 4.20
N VAL A 299 11.13 -18.64 4.72
CA VAL A 299 11.21 -19.13 6.11
C VAL A 299 11.36 -20.64 6.12
N SER A 300 11.91 -21.20 7.20
CA SER A 300 12.13 -22.65 7.35
C SER A 300 10.83 -23.43 7.25
N ASP A 301 9.78 -22.96 7.93
CA ASP A 301 8.52 -23.68 8.11
C ASP A 301 7.34 -22.76 8.50
N ALA A 302 6.15 -23.37 8.57
CA ALA A 302 4.90 -22.69 8.85
C ALA A 302 4.76 -22.28 10.33
N ALA A 303 5.39 -23.01 11.25
CA ALA A 303 5.30 -22.74 12.68
C ALA A 303 6.06 -21.46 13.03
N LEU A 304 7.25 -21.25 12.43
CA LEU A 304 8.02 -20.01 12.56
C LEU A 304 7.21 -18.80 12.10
N MET A 305 6.63 -18.85 10.89
CA MET A 305 5.84 -17.72 10.37
C MET A 305 4.57 -17.47 11.20
N ARG A 306 3.88 -18.53 11.63
CA ARG A 306 2.70 -18.41 12.50
C ARG A 306 3.05 -17.74 13.82
N SER A 307 4.14 -18.18 14.48
CA SER A 307 4.60 -17.59 15.73
C SER A 307 4.98 -16.12 15.54
N ALA A 308 5.72 -15.80 14.48
CA ALA A 308 6.07 -14.42 14.16
C ALA A 308 4.83 -13.52 13.94
N MET A 309 3.77 -14.06 13.31
CA MET A 309 2.52 -13.32 13.13
C MET A 309 1.74 -13.09 14.43
N VAL A 310 1.70 -14.09 15.31
CA VAL A 310 1.09 -13.95 16.64
C VAL A 310 1.85 -12.88 17.44
N THR A 311 3.18 -12.93 17.45
CA THR A 311 4.02 -11.96 18.17
C THR A 311 3.81 -10.54 17.67
N ALA A 312 3.92 -10.30 16.36
CA ALA A 312 3.76 -8.97 15.78
C ALA A 312 2.36 -8.39 16.02
N ASN A 313 1.30 -9.20 15.86
CA ASN A 313 -0.08 -8.77 16.12
C ASN A 313 -0.36 -8.53 17.62
N ALA A 314 0.32 -9.23 18.52
CA ALA A 314 0.20 -9.00 19.96
C ALA A 314 0.85 -7.66 20.36
N GLU A 315 2.01 -7.31 19.79
CA GLU A 315 2.70 -6.04 20.06
C GLU A 315 1.86 -4.82 19.59
N SER A 316 1.17 -4.97 18.46
CA SER A 316 0.34 -3.93 17.88
C SER A 316 -1.15 -4.04 18.23
N ALA A 317 -1.53 -4.92 19.17
CA ALA A 317 -2.91 -5.28 19.48
C ALA A 317 -3.89 -4.09 19.43
N GLY A 318 -4.94 -4.23 18.62
CA GLY A 318 -5.98 -3.21 18.41
C GLY A 318 -5.59 -2.03 17.52
N ARG A 319 -4.30 -1.87 17.17
CA ARG A 319 -3.79 -0.74 16.38
C ARG A 319 -3.38 -1.14 14.98
N MET A 320 -2.83 -2.34 14.82
CA MET A 320 -2.52 -2.94 13.53
C MET A 320 -2.88 -4.42 13.54
N HIS A 321 -3.13 -4.96 12.36
CA HIS A 321 -3.41 -6.37 12.20
C HIS A 321 -2.87 -6.84 10.88
N SER A 322 -2.10 -7.92 10.91
CA SER A 322 -1.48 -8.51 9.74
C SER A 322 -1.87 -9.96 9.57
N GLY A 323 -1.94 -10.36 8.31
CA GLY A 323 -2.07 -11.75 7.91
C GLY A 323 -0.89 -12.17 7.04
N ALA A 324 -0.63 -13.47 6.99
CA ALA A 324 0.37 -14.05 6.10
C ALA A 324 -0.16 -15.26 5.32
N GLY A 325 0.16 -15.29 4.04
CA GLY A 325 0.07 -16.48 3.21
C GLY A 325 1.43 -17.13 3.04
N VAL A 326 1.48 -18.46 3.11
CA VAL A 326 2.70 -19.22 2.80
C VAL A 326 2.46 -20.35 1.81
N ALA A 327 3.52 -20.76 1.12
CA ALA A 327 3.52 -21.94 0.26
C ALA A 327 4.91 -22.60 0.23
N PRO A 328 4.98 -23.95 0.13
CA PRO A 328 6.25 -24.64 0.04
C PRO A 328 7.00 -24.34 -1.25
N MET A 329 8.31 -24.19 -1.13
CA MET A 329 9.27 -24.18 -2.24
C MET A 329 9.48 -25.62 -2.70
N ASP A 330 8.75 -26.03 -3.75
CA ASP A 330 8.84 -27.36 -4.38
C ASP A 330 9.69 -27.33 -5.66
N GLU A 331 9.72 -28.44 -6.40
CA GLU A 331 10.45 -28.57 -7.67
C GLU A 331 9.99 -27.59 -8.75
N ARG A 332 8.79 -27.00 -8.62
CA ARG A 332 8.27 -25.98 -9.54
C ARG A 332 8.84 -24.58 -9.24
N GLY A 333 9.64 -24.46 -8.18
CA GLY A 333 10.48 -23.30 -7.88
C GLY A 333 9.75 -22.09 -7.31
N LEU A 334 10.53 -21.03 -7.09
CA LEU A 334 10.11 -19.80 -6.40
C LEU A 334 8.90 -19.11 -7.04
N THR A 335 8.81 -19.09 -8.37
CA THR A 335 7.67 -18.45 -9.07
C THR A 335 6.34 -19.14 -8.75
N ALA A 336 6.32 -20.47 -8.69
CA ALA A 336 5.12 -21.21 -8.32
C ALA A 336 4.76 -20.99 -6.84
N ALA A 337 5.76 -21.05 -5.95
CA ALA A 337 5.57 -20.80 -4.52
C ALA A 337 5.03 -19.37 -4.25
N ARG A 338 5.54 -18.36 -4.97
CA ARG A 338 5.05 -16.97 -4.92
C ARG A 338 3.56 -16.89 -5.20
N ARG A 339 3.11 -17.40 -6.35
CA ARG A 339 1.69 -17.34 -6.74
C ARG A 339 0.79 -18.01 -5.70
N ARG A 340 1.20 -19.18 -5.20
CA ARG A 340 0.47 -19.92 -4.17
C ARG A 340 0.40 -19.18 -2.84
N ALA A 341 1.51 -18.60 -2.35
CA ALA A 341 1.51 -17.85 -1.10
C ALA A 341 0.66 -16.58 -1.18
N HIS A 342 0.67 -15.89 -2.32
CA HIS A 342 -0.24 -14.76 -2.56
C HIS A 342 -1.71 -15.19 -2.52
N PHE A 343 -2.07 -16.32 -3.13
CA PHE A 343 -3.40 -16.87 -2.97
C PHE A 343 -3.73 -17.18 -1.50
N SER A 344 -2.80 -17.79 -0.75
CA SER A 344 -3.00 -18.04 0.68
C SER A 344 -3.23 -16.75 1.46
N LEU A 345 -2.52 -15.66 1.13
CA LEU A 345 -2.77 -14.34 1.72
C LEU A 345 -4.16 -13.80 1.34
N HIS A 346 -4.68 -14.12 0.16
CA HIS A 346 -6.07 -13.80 -0.18
C HIS A 346 -7.08 -14.56 0.68
N VAL A 347 -6.77 -15.80 1.08
CA VAL A 347 -7.58 -16.54 2.06
C VAL A 347 -7.60 -15.83 3.41
N THR A 348 -6.44 -15.41 3.93
CA THR A 348 -6.39 -14.69 5.21
C THR A 348 -7.16 -13.36 5.14
N LYS A 349 -7.05 -12.63 4.02
CA LYS A 349 -7.82 -11.40 3.77
C LYS A 349 -9.33 -11.64 3.73
N ALA A 350 -9.77 -12.76 3.15
CA ALA A 350 -11.19 -13.13 3.13
C ALA A 350 -11.75 -13.47 4.52
N LEU A 351 -10.89 -13.86 5.46
CA LEU A 351 -11.23 -14.16 6.86
C LEU A 351 -10.95 -13.00 7.82
N LYS A 352 -10.47 -11.86 7.30
CA LYS A 352 -10.21 -10.67 8.10
C LYS A 352 -11.47 -10.19 8.82
N GLY A 353 -11.33 -9.85 10.10
CA GLY A 353 -12.45 -9.39 10.92
C GLY A 353 -13.38 -10.51 11.35
N THR A 354 -12.94 -11.76 11.35
CA THR A 354 -13.68 -12.90 11.93
C THR A 354 -12.95 -13.41 13.16
N GLY A 355 -13.57 -14.27 13.97
CA GLY A 355 -12.90 -14.97 15.08
C GLY A 355 -11.95 -16.10 14.66
N HIS A 356 -11.83 -16.41 13.37
CA HIS A 356 -11.08 -17.58 12.87
C HIS A 356 -9.56 -17.37 12.95
N GLN A 357 -8.79 -18.40 13.29
CA GLN A 357 -7.34 -18.29 13.42
C GLN A 357 -6.64 -18.06 12.08
N GLU A 358 -7.23 -18.56 11.00
CA GLU A 358 -6.72 -18.48 9.64
C GLU A 358 -6.71 -17.03 9.10
N ARG A 359 -7.34 -16.08 9.80
CA ARG A 359 -7.21 -14.64 9.52
C ARG A 359 -5.77 -14.12 9.67
N PHE A 360 -4.97 -14.79 10.50
CA PHE A 360 -3.58 -14.43 10.77
C PHE A 360 -2.59 -15.15 9.85
N PHE A 361 -2.90 -16.39 9.47
CA PHE A 361 -1.96 -17.24 8.75
C PHE A 361 -2.71 -18.33 7.98
N HIS A 362 -2.36 -18.51 6.70
CA HIS A 362 -2.83 -19.63 5.90
C HIS A 362 -1.72 -20.23 5.04
N ALA A 363 -1.66 -21.56 4.99
CA ALA A 363 -0.69 -22.29 4.16
C ALA A 363 -1.40 -22.88 2.94
N PHE A 364 -0.78 -22.74 1.77
CA PHE A 364 -1.33 -23.27 0.53
C PHE A 364 -1.48 -24.79 0.60
N GLY A 365 -2.59 -25.33 0.09
CA GLY A 365 -2.98 -26.73 0.22
C GLY A 365 -3.73 -27.11 1.51
N ASN A 366 -3.73 -26.28 2.57
CA ASN A 366 -4.43 -26.64 3.80
C ASN A 366 -5.94 -26.35 3.69
N PRO A 367 -6.83 -27.32 3.95
CA PRO A 367 -8.26 -27.09 3.93
C PRO A 367 -8.70 -26.20 5.09
N LEU A 368 -9.70 -25.34 4.84
CA LEU A 368 -10.37 -24.57 5.87
C LEU A 368 -11.39 -25.44 6.63
N GLY A 369 -11.56 -25.17 7.93
CA GLY A 369 -12.70 -25.69 8.68
C GLY A 369 -14.02 -25.12 8.15
N SER A 370 -15.13 -25.86 8.34
CA SER A 370 -16.44 -25.49 7.76
C SER A 370 -16.88 -24.06 8.09
N ARG A 371 -16.72 -23.61 9.34
CA ARG A 371 -17.11 -22.24 9.76
C ARG A 371 -16.28 -21.14 9.07
N ALA A 372 -14.98 -21.38 8.89
CA ALA A 372 -14.11 -20.44 8.16
C ALA A 372 -14.48 -20.42 6.67
N ALA A 373 -14.73 -21.60 6.08
CA ALA A 373 -15.19 -21.71 4.70
C ALA A 373 -16.52 -20.98 4.46
N ASP A 374 -17.50 -21.12 5.34
CA ASP A 374 -18.77 -20.39 5.28
C ASP A 374 -18.54 -18.87 5.36
N SER A 375 -17.59 -18.42 6.18
CA SER A 375 -17.22 -17.00 6.31
C SER A 375 -16.59 -16.44 5.04
N VAL A 376 -15.76 -17.24 4.34
CA VAL A 376 -15.23 -16.89 3.02
C VAL A 376 -16.35 -16.75 2.00
N VAL A 377 -17.25 -17.74 1.92
CA VAL A 377 -18.38 -17.71 0.98
C VAL A 377 -19.28 -16.51 1.27
N GLY A 378 -19.56 -16.23 2.54
CA GLY A 378 -20.33 -15.08 2.98
C GLY A 378 -19.69 -13.75 2.57
N PHE A 379 -18.37 -13.62 2.75
CA PHE A 379 -17.62 -12.44 2.33
C PHE A 379 -17.69 -12.20 0.82
N LEU A 380 -17.37 -13.22 0.01
CA LEU A 380 -17.39 -13.11 -1.44
C LEU A 380 -18.80 -12.84 -1.98
N SER A 381 -19.82 -13.44 -1.36
CA SER A 381 -21.23 -13.17 -1.67
C SER A 381 -21.63 -11.74 -1.32
N ALA A 382 -21.12 -11.18 -0.22
CA ALA A 382 -21.36 -9.79 0.15
C ALA A 382 -20.73 -8.82 -0.86
N LEU A 383 -19.49 -9.07 -1.30
CA LEU A 383 -18.86 -8.29 -2.39
C LEU A 383 -19.65 -8.36 -3.68
N ARG A 384 -20.20 -9.54 -4.02
CA ARG A 384 -21.05 -9.70 -5.21
C ARG A 384 -22.32 -8.86 -5.13
N ARG A 385 -22.98 -8.81 -3.96
CA ARG A 385 -24.16 -7.97 -3.73
C ARG A 385 -23.83 -6.48 -3.77
N ALA A 386 -22.66 -6.11 -3.25
CA ALA A 386 -22.19 -4.73 -3.19
C ALA A 386 -21.82 -4.18 -4.58
N GLY A 387 -21.28 -5.03 -5.47
CA GLY A 387 -21.04 -4.71 -6.89
C GLY A 387 -19.67 -4.08 -7.19
N PRO A 388 -19.31 -3.96 -8.49
CA PRO A 388 -17.96 -3.67 -8.97
C PRO A 388 -17.36 -2.31 -8.58
N GLY A 389 -18.19 -1.36 -8.13
CA GLY A 389 -17.74 -0.06 -7.66
C GLY A 389 -17.37 -0.01 -6.17
N THR A 390 -17.48 -1.13 -5.45
CA THR A 390 -17.30 -1.14 -3.99
C THR A 390 -15.86 -1.48 -3.57
N PRO A 391 -15.35 -0.86 -2.48
CA PRO A 391 -14.03 -1.20 -1.96
C PRO A 391 -13.88 -2.71 -1.71
N GLY A 392 -12.77 -3.28 -2.15
CA GLY A 392 -12.49 -4.71 -1.99
C GLY A 392 -13.13 -5.63 -3.03
N PHE A 393 -13.92 -5.13 -3.99
CA PHE A 393 -14.52 -5.98 -5.04
C PHE A 393 -13.50 -6.81 -5.84
N HIS A 394 -12.27 -6.31 -6.01
CA HIS A 394 -11.17 -7.04 -6.63
C HIS A 394 -10.87 -8.40 -5.97
N HIS A 395 -11.23 -8.59 -4.70
CA HIS A 395 -11.14 -9.90 -4.03
C HIS A 395 -12.09 -10.94 -4.63
N LEU A 396 -13.28 -10.53 -5.08
CA LEU A 396 -14.21 -11.42 -5.78
C LEU A 396 -13.69 -11.80 -7.16
N ALA A 397 -13.18 -10.83 -7.92
CA ALA A 397 -12.55 -11.09 -9.22
C ALA A 397 -11.33 -12.03 -9.07
N HIS A 398 -10.54 -11.83 -8.02
CA HIS A 398 -9.44 -12.72 -7.67
C HIS A 398 -9.94 -14.12 -7.33
N ALA A 399 -11.00 -14.23 -6.54
CA ALA A 399 -11.55 -15.53 -6.19
C ALA A 399 -12.04 -16.31 -7.43
N LEU A 400 -12.71 -15.64 -8.36
CA LEU A 400 -13.17 -16.26 -9.61
C LEU A 400 -12.02 -16.79 -10.47
N ARG A 401 -10.93 -16.02 -10.61
CA ARG A 401 -9.74 -16.44 -11.39
C ARG A 401 -9.06 -17.68 -10.83
N TRP A 402 -9.03 -17.79 -9.49
CA TRP A 402 -8.38 -18.89 -8.79
C TRP A 402 -9.37 -19.88 -8.21
N ARG A 403 -10.51 -20.10 -8.90
CA ARG A 403 -11.57 -21.01 -8.45
C ARG A 403 -11.06 -22.41 -8.11
N ASP A 404 -10.17 -22.96 -8.94
CA ASP A 404 -9.63 -24.30 -8.76
C ASP A 404 -8.77 -24.38 -7.49
N TRP A 405 -8.10 -23.28 -7.12
CA TRP A 405 -7.36 -23.21 -5.88
C TRP A 405 -8.31 -23.06 -4.69
N TRP A 406 -9.39 -22.28 -4.81
CA TRP A 406 -10.42 -22.27 -3.76
C TRP A 406 -11.01 -23.66 -3.51
N HIS A 407 -11.24 -24.47 -4.54
CA HIS A 407 -11.72 -25.84 -4.35
C HIS A 407 -10.75 -26.71 -3.54
N LEU A 408 -9.44 -26.56 -3.73
CA LEU A 408 -8.44 -27.25 -2.91
C LEU A 408 -8.54 -26.91 -1.41
N HIS A 409 -9.04 -25.71 -1.10
CA HIS A 409 -9.03 -25.13 0.24
C HIS A 409 -10.38 -25.17 0.96
N LEU A 410 -11.46 -25.51 0.26
CA LEU A 410 -12.81 -25.49 0.80
C LEU A 410 -13.37 -26.91 0.95
N PRO A 411 -14.18 -27.18 2.00
CA PRO A 411 -14.95 -28.41 2.07
C PRO A 411 -16.01 -28.49 0.96
N PRO A 412 -16.47 -29.69 0.55
CA PRO A 412 -17.37 -29.88 -0.60
C PRO A 412 -18.65 -29.04 -0.55
N THR A 413 -19.23 -28.84 0.63
CA THR A 413 -20.43 -28.02 0.81
C THR A 413 -20.19 -26.55 0.45
N ALA A 414 -19.05 -25.98 0.86
CA ALA A 414 -18.66 -24.62 0.53
C ALA A 414 -18.23 -24.48 -0.95
N GLN A 415 -17.64 -25.52 -1.54
CA GLN A 415 -17.33 -25.55 -2.98
C GLN A 415 -18.60 -25.34 -3.82
N GLY A 416 -19.66 -26.12 -3.56
CA GLY A 416 -20.92 -25.98 -4.29
C GLY A 416 -21.61 -24.62 -4.08
N HIS A 417 -21.38 -23.95 -2.95
CA HIS A 417 -21.85 -22.58 -2.74
C HIS A 417 -21.04 -21.56 -3.56
N LEU A 418 -19.73 -21.73 -3.60
CA LEU A 418 -18.82 -20.86 -4.34
C LEU A 418 -19.03 -21.00 -5.86
N ASP A 419 -19.29 -22.20 -6.37
CA ASP A 419 -19.57 -22.43 -7.79
C ASP A 419 -20.84 -21.71 -8.25
N ARG A 420 -21.90 -21.78 -7.44
CA ARG A 420 -23.13 -21.01 -7.70
C ARG A 420 -22.89 -19.51 -7.69
N LEU A 421 -22.08 -19.03 -6.75
CA LEU A 421 -21.68 -17.63 -6.71
C LEU A 421 -20.94 -17.24 -8.00
N PHE A 422 -19.96 -18.02 -8.43
CA PHE A 422 -19.18 -17.75 -9.63
C PHE A 422 -20.01 -17.79 -10.92
N ALA A 423 -20.93 -18.75 -11.06
CA ALA A 423 -21.89 -18.77 -12.16
C ALA A 423 -22.71 -17.47 -12.23
N SER A 424 -23.23 -17.00 -11.08
CA SER A 424 -24.01 -15.74 -11.01
C SER A 424 -23.21 -14.47 -11.33
N VAL A 425 -21.88 -14.52 -11.25
CA VAL A 425 -21.00 -13.43 -11.68
C VAL A 425 -20.89 -13.44 -13.21
N GLN A 426 -20.65 -14.61 -13.79
CA GLN A 426 -20.47 -14.78 -15.24
C GLN A 426 -21.73 -14.41 -16.03
N GLU A 427 -22.91 -14.79 -15.54
CA GLU A 427 -24.21 -14.43 -16.14
C GLU A 427 -24.49 -12.92 -16.13
N SER A 428 -23.85 -12.17 -15.21
CA SER A 428 -24.03 -10.72 -15.08
C SER A 428 -23.06 -9.87 -15.91
N ILE A 429 -22.15 -10.50 -16.68
CA ILE A 429 -21.25 -9.81 -17.61
C ILE A 429 -21.95 -9.80 -18.99
N PRO A 430 -22.37 -8.64 -19.52
CA PRO A 430 -23.02 -8.57 -20.83
C PRO A 430 -22.06 -9.11 -21.91
N GLY A 431 -22.46 -10.17 -22.63
CA GLY A 431 -21.76 -10.66 -23.82
C GLY A 431 -21.27 -12.11 -23.84
N THR A 432 -21.59 -12.96 -22.85
CA THR A 432 -21.27 -14.41 -22.93
C THR A 432 -22.47 -15.33 -23.15
N SER A 433 -23.68 -14.79 -23.23
CA SER A 433 -24.87 -15.49 -23.73
C SER A 433 -25.08 -15.27 -25.24
N ALA A 434 -24.10 -15.69 -26.05
CA ALA A 434 -24.30 -15.92 -27.48
C ALA A 434 -23.26 -16.92 -27.99
N GLY A 435 -23.65 -18.19 -28.04
CA GLY A 435 -22.85 -19.28 -28.57
C GLY A 435 -23.40 -20.62 -28.10
N ALA A 436 -24.51 -21.02 -28.72
CA ALA A 436 -25.07 -22.37 -28.64
C ALA A 436 -24.08 -23.43 -29.12
#